data_AF-A0A8W7PW19-F1
#
_entry.id   AF-A0A8W7PW19-F1
#
_cell.length_a   1.000
_cell.length_b   1.000
_cell.length_c   1.000
_cell.angle_alpha   90.00
_cell.angle_beta   90.00
_cell.angle_gamma   90.00
#
_symmetry.space_group_name_H-M   'P 1'
#
loop_
_entity.id
_entity.type
_entity.pdbx_description
1 polymer ?
#
loop_
_entity_poly.entity_id
_entity_poly.type
_entity_poly.pdbx_seq_one_letter_code
_entity_poly.pdbx_strand_id
1 'polypeptide(L)'
;HNEDGSYTYGYEGADGSFKIETKLATGEVKGKYGYVDETGKVKVVEYGANKYGFQPSGEGITVPPPTLVDETTGKDDLLEDDDGNVPVAPRLQ
;
A
#
# COMPACT_ATOMS: atom_id res chain seq x y z
N HIS A 1 -15.79 -15.33 -7.81
CA HIS A 1 -15.03 -14.15 -8.25
C HIS A 1 -15.89 -13.44 -9.27
N ASN A 2 -16.00 -12.12 -9.17
CA ASN A 2 -16.88 -11.35 -10.05
C ASN A 2 -16.13 -10.92 -11.31
N GLU A 3 -16.84 -10.68 -12.40
CA GLU A 3 -16.25 -10.26 -13.68
C GLU A 3 -15.54 -8.89 -13.59
N ASP A 4 -15.99 -8.03 -12.67
CA ASP A 4 -15.38 -6.73 -12.36
C ASP A 4 -14.14 -6.83 -11.45
N GLY A 5 -13.70 -8.03 -11.10
CA GLY A 5 -12.50 -8.25 -10.29
C GLY A 5 -12.69 -8.06 -8.78
N SER A 6 -13.90 -7.71 -8.33
CA SER A 6 -14.25 -7.66 -6.90
C SER A 6 -14.41 -9.06 -6.29
N TYR A 7 -14.21 -9.12 -4.98
CA TYR A 7 -14.47 -10.30 -4.18
C TYR A 7 -14.68 -9.93 -2.72
N THR A 8 -15.33 -10.83 -1.99
CA THR A 8 -15.30 -10.87 -0.53
C THR A 8 -15.02 -12.30 -0.12
N TYR A 9 -14.09 -12.51 0.80
CA TYR A 9 -13.85 -13.79 1.44
C TYR A 9 -13.49 -13.63 2.91
N GLY A 10 -13.67 -14.69 3.68
CA GLY A 10 -13.25 -14.74 5.07
C GLY A 10 -13.21 -16.17 5.61
N TYR A 11 -12.57 -16.33 6.76
CA TYR A 11 -12.54 -17.58 7.51
C TYR A 11 -12.57 -17.29 9.01
N GLU A 12 -13.02 -18.28 9.77
CA GLU A 12 -12.94 -18.34 11.23
C GLU A 12 -12.32 -19.70 11.59
N GLY A 13 -11.20 -19.66 12.32
CA GLY A 13 -10.50 -20.84 12.80
C GLY A 13 -11.02 -21.28 14.17
N ALA A 14 -10.90 -22.58 14.47
CA ALA A 14 -11.28 -23.14 15.76
C ALA A 14 -10.39 -22.64 16.93
N ASP A 15 -9.24 -22.06 16.61
CA ASP A 15 -8.30 -21.39 17.51
C ASP A 15 -8.70 -19.94 17.85
N GLY A 16 -9.83 -19.46 17.32
CA GLY A 16 -10.29 -18.08 17.50
C GLY A 16 -9.63 -17.07 16.57
N SER A 17 -8.79 -17.53 15.63
CA SER A 17 -8.27 -16.70 14.55
C SER A 17 -9.36 -16.42 13.51
N PHE A 18 -9.32 -15.26 12.87
CA PHE A 18 -10.24 -14.95 11.79
C PHE A 18 -9.64 -13.99 10.79
N LYS A 19 -10.19 -14.00 9.57
CA LYS A 19 -9.92 -13.00 8.55
C LYS A 19 -11.18 -12.70 7.76
N ILE A 20 -11.36 -11.44 7.38
CA ILE A 20 -12.28 -11.03 6.33
C ILE A 20 -11.61 -9.99 5.44
N GLU A 21 -11.81 -10.11 4.13
CA GLU A 21 -11.24 -9.22 3.12
C GLU A 21 -12.24 -9.00 1.99
N THR A 22 -12.36 -7.74 1.57
CA THR A 22 -13.15 -7.31 0.43
C THR A 22 -12.28 -6.49 -0.50
N LYS A 23 -12.25 -6.88 -1.78
CA LYS A 23 -11.73 -6.07 -2.87
C LYS A 23 -12.88 -5.49 -3.67
N LEU A 24 -12.86 -4.18 -3.89
CA LEU A 24 -13.80 -3.47 -4.75
C LEU A 24 -13.37 -3.56 -6.22
N ALA A 25 -14.31 -3.31 -7.13
CA ALA A 25 -14.04 -3.19 -8.57
C ALA A 25 -12.99 -2.11 -8.89
N THR A 26 -12.89 -1.08 -8.03
CA THR A 26 -11.91 0.00 -8.12
C THR A 26 -10.48 -0.45 -7.84
N GLY A 27 -10.28 -1.69 -7.40
CA GLY A 27 -9.00 -2.23 -6.97
C GLY A 27 -8.67 -1.99 -5.49
N GLU A 28 -9.48 -1.18 -4.80
CA GLU A 28 -9.33 -0.93 -3.37
C GLU A 28 -9.62 -2.19 -2.56
N VAL A 29 -8.76 -2.49 -1.59
CA VAL A 29 -8.89 -3.65 -0.70
C VAL A 29 -9.10 -3.15 0.71
N LYS A 30 -10.05 -3.74 1.43
CA LYS A 30 -10.24 -3.52 2.86
C LYS A 30 -10.46 -4.83 3.57
N GLY A 31 -9.96 -4.97 4.78
CA GLY A 31 -10.18 -6.17 5.55
C GLY A 31 -9.72 -6.03 6.98
N LYS A 32 -9.94 -7.10 7.72
CA LYS A 32 -9.40 -7.25 9.07
C LYS A 32 -9.03 -8.69 9.33
N TYR A 33 -8.03 -8.89 10.16
CA TYR A 33 -7.71 -10.19 10.72
C TYR A 33 -7.60 -10.07 12.23
N GLY A 34 -7.83 -11.17 12.92
CA GLY A 34 -7.61 -11.25 14.35
C GLY A 34 -7.06 -12.59 14.78
N TYR A 35 -6.38 -12.58 15.91
CA TYR A 35 -5.77 -13.73 16.53
C TYR A 35 -5.80 -13.58 18.06
N VAL A 36 -5.72 -14.70 18.77
CA VAL A 36 -5.62 -14.71 20.22
C VAL A 36 -4.13 -14.65 20.59
N ASP A 37 -3.73 -13.68 21.43
CA ASP A 37 -2.36 -13.55 21.93
C ASP A 37 -2.07 -14.51 23.09
N GLU A 38 -0.82 -14.51 23.57
CA GLU A 38 -0.34 -15.38 24.67
C GLU A 38 -1.10 -15.18 25.99
N THR A 39 -1.79 -14.06 26.16
CA THR A 39 -2.61 -13.72 27.34
C THR A 39 -4.08 -14.13 27.18
N GLY A 40 -4.45 -14.71 26.04
CA GLY A 40 -5.83 -15.09 25.73
C GLY A 40 -6.69 -13.92 25.21
N LYS A 41 -6.08 -12.77 24.88
CA LYS A 41 -6.81 -11.61 24.35
C LYS A 41 -6.82 -11.62 22.83
N VAL A 42 -7.97 -11.28 22.25
CA VAL A 42 -8.09 -11.13 20.79
C VAL A 42 -7.44 -9.81 20.37
N LYS A 43 -6.42 -9.90 19.52
CA LYS A 43 -5.85 -8.77 18.78
C LYS A 43 -6.52 -8.68 17.43
N VAL A 44 -6.91 -7.47 17.03
CA VAL A 44 -7.52 -7.20 15.74
C VAL A 44 -6.69 -6.16 15.01
N VAL A 45 -6.42 -6.45 13.74
CA VAL A 45 -5.77 -5.53 12.81
C VAL A 45 -6.70 -5.32 11.63
N GLU A 46 -7.04 -4.07 11.40
CA GLU A 46 -7.76 -3.60 10.23
C GLU A 46 -6.74 -3.08 9.21
N TYR A 47 -7.04 -3.24 7.92
CA TYR A 47 -6.18 -2.75 6.86
C TYR A 47 -7.00 -2.28 5.67
N GLY A 48 -6.51 -1.21 5.04
CA GLY A 48 -6.98 -0.71 3.76
C GLY A 48 -5.81 -0.56 2.79
N ALA A 49 -6.07 -0.81 1.50
CA ALA A 49 -5.16 -0.47 0.42
C ALA A 49 -5.95 0.29 -0.65
N ASN A 50 -5.50 1.50 -0.94
CA ASN A 50 -6.10 2.38 -1.95
C ASN A 50 -4.99 3.15 -2.67
N LYS A 51 -5.34 4.20 -3.43
CA LYS A 51 -4.38 5.05 -4.13
C LYS A 51 -3.34 5.71 -3.21
N TYR A 52 -3.59 5.79 -1.90
CA TYR A 52 -2.68 6.30 -0.88
C TYR A 52 -1.74 5.25 -0.29
N GLY A 53 -1.74 4.03 -0.84
CA GLY A 53 -0.91 2.92 -0.38
C GLY A 53 -1.62 2.08 0.68
N PHE A 54 -0.82 1.36 1.46
CA PHE A 54 -1.29 0.47 2.52
C PHE A 54 -1.45 1.23 3.84
N GLN A 55 -2.65 1.13 4.43
CA GLN A 55 -3.07 1.86 5.62
C GLN A 55 -3.59 0.86 6.67
N PRO A 56 -2.70 0.21 7.44
CA PRO A 56 -3.08 -0.67 8.53
C PRO A 56 -3.39 0.13 9.80
N SER A 57 -4.32 -0.38 10.60
CA SER A 57 -4.66 0.16 11.92
C SER A 57 -4.95 -1.00 12.87
N GLY A 58 -4.43 -0.91 14.09
CA GLY A 58 -4.59 -1.97 15.09
C GLY A 58 -3.71 -1.71 16.30
N GLU A 59 -3.91 -2.52 17.33
CA GLU A 59 -3.12 -2.37 18.56
C GLU A 59 -1.63 -2.61 18.26
N GLY A 60 -0.76 -1.66 18.65
CA GLY A 60 0.69 -1.76 18.45
C GLY A 60 1.19 -1.42 17.03
N ILE A 61 0.30 -1.05 16.10
CA ILE A 61 0.71 -0.66 14.75
C ILE A 61 1.11 0.82 14.74
N THR A 62 2.34 1.09 14.32
CA THR A 62 2.81 2.45 14.00
C THR A 62 3.07 2.51 12.51
N VAL A 63 2.31 3.33 11.79
CA VAL A 63 2.49 3.50 10.35
C VAL A 63 3.44 4.67 10.08
N PRO A 64 4.44 4.51 9.19
CA PRO A 64 5.16 5.66 8.67
C PRO A 64 4.17 6.55 7.88
N PRO A 65 4.44 7.86 7.78
CA PRO A 65 3.63 8.74 6.94
C PRO A 65 3.64 8.26 5.48
N PRO A 66 2.53 8.41 4.74
CA PRO A 66 2.42 7.95 3.36
C PRO A 66 3.44 8.65 2.46
N THR A 67 4.10 7.89 1.58
CA THR A 67 5.19 8.37 0.72
C THR A 67 4.73 8.66 -0.71
N LEU A 68 3.48 9.05 -0.95
CA LEU A 68 3.02 9.38 -2.31
C LEU A 68 3.72 10.62 -2.84
N VAL A 69 4.89 10.43 -3.42
CA VAL A 69 5.46 11.29 -4.43
C VAL A 69 4.95 10.74 -5.76
N ASP A 70 4.12 11.51 -6.45
CA ASP A 70 3.69 11.18 -7.80
C ASP A 70 4.87 11.46 -8.74
N GLU A 71 5.70 10.45 -9.04
CA GLU A 71 6.84 10.61 -9.96
C GLU A 71 6.40 10.84 -11.43
N THR A 72 5.09 10.80 -11.71
CA THR A 72 4.54 10.99 -13.07
C THR A 72 4.11 12.42 -13.38
N THR A 73 3.96 13.28 -12.37
CA THR A 73 3.60 14.71 -12.53
C THR A 73 4.80 15.64 -12.75
N GLY A 74 5.98 15.08 -13.04
CA GLY A 74 7.23 15.82 -13.26
C GLY A 74 7.85 15.64 -14.64
N LYS A 75 7.07 15.24 -15.66
CA LYS A 75 7.62 14.91 -16.99
C LYS A 75 6.89 15.58 -18.14
N ASP A 76 6.46 16.83 -17.95
CA ASP A 76 5.78 17.60 -19.00
C ASP A 76 6.55 18.84 -19.51
N ASP A 77 7.73 19.22 -18.99
CA ASP A 77 8.40 20.47 -19.42
C ASP A 77 9.95 20.41 -19.60
N LEU A 78 10.56 19.27 -19.97
CA LEU A 78 12.00 19.26 -20.35
C LEU A 78 12.33 18.38 -21.57
N LEU A 79 11.39 18.28 -22.52
CA LEU A 79 11.79 17.94 -23.90
C LEU A 79 12.12 19.24 -24.63
N GLU A 80 13.30 19.79 -24.37
CA GLU A 80 13.98 20.71 -25.30
C GLU A 80 15.30 20.05 -25.70
N ASP A 81 15.20 19.33 -26.82
CA ASP A 81 16.15 19.23 -27.93
C ASP A 81 17.63 18.97 -27.63
N ASP A 82 18.03 17.76 -28.03
CA ASP A 82 19.38 17.30 -28.32
C ASP A 82 20.02 18.13 -29.44
N ASP A 83 20.70 19.23 -29.11
CA ASP A 83 21.70 19.85 -29.99
C ASP A 83 22.85 20.48 -29.18
N GLY A 84 23.82 19.62 -28.84
CA GLY A 84 25.26 19.91 -28.81
C GLY A 84 25.77 21.11 -27.99
N ASN A 85 26.20 20.86 -26.74
CA ASN A 85 27.42 21.43 -26.16
C ASN A 85 27.76 20.78 -24.81
N VAL A 86 28.82 19.97 -24.74
CA VAL A 86 29.33 19.43 -23.46
C VAL A 86 30.36 20.38 -22.86
N PRO A 87 30.12 21.02 -21.69
CA PRO A 87 31.22 21.56 -20.91
C PRO A 87 31.83 20.42 -20.09
N VAL A 88 33.02 19.98 -20.49
CA VAL A 88 33.87 19.09 -19.68
C VAL A 88 34.19 19.77 -18.34
N ALA A 89 33.84 19.14 -17.22
CA ALA A 89 34.26 19.63 -15.91
C ALA A 89 35.80 19.53 -15.78
N PRO A 90 36.49 20.54 -15.22
CA PRO A 90 37.93 20.44 -15.01
C PRO A 90 38.25 19.35 -13.98
N ARG A 91 39.30 18.57 -14.29
CA ARG A 91 39.82 17.49 -13.44
C ARG A 91 40.48 18.15 -12.23
N LEU A 92 40.06 17.77 -11.03
CA LEU A 92 40.64 18.26 -9.77
C LEU A 92 42.14 17.91 -9.74
N GLN A 93 43.00 18.90 -9.48
CA GLN A 93 44.41 18.66 -9.15
C GLN A 93 44.55 18.14 -7.73
#